data_AF-A0A8H6NPX3-F1
#
_entry.id   AF-A0A8H6NPX3-F1
#
_cell.length_a   1.000
_cell.length_b   1.000
_cell.length_c   1.000
_cell.angle_alpha   90.00
_cell.angle_beta   90.00
_cell.angle_gamma   90.00
#
_symmetry.space_group_name_H-M   'P 1'
#
loop_
_entity.id
_entity.type
_entity.pdbx_description
1 polymer ?
#
loop_
_entity_poly.entity_id
_entity_poly.type
_entity_poly.pdbx_seq_one_letter_code
_entity_poly.pdbx_strand_id
1 'polypeptide(L)'
;MPLQDPTPGALVARFSWELEAAHQDQTDESEDFSRVQAGLREEVERKNKEGRREIERIMAQFSPEKNYDEIALRETENELRQTMKNFQTLFPGQAAQDTRPTSWEDIQHAVSTVQKQWETRQKNSTTRRIRDGFRRMCNTFNNHSTALKMLPSETEWVSVIAGSVLMIIKAAANHTKITEAFTNGIVVINDAVGLVRQGHVWETDEIRQLTMRLYSHVFKYLSHFIRWFSDWHGSRRRFALSFNENLALEFRDDLDKVVETSRVLSQHVQRYAAVDVRINRIIGEEMNENLRYLTSVFEAEQRDSRLRAQVIADMVEQRVQVRLQSTTENVRATVKSDMEEYFNRMLSGI
;
A
#
# COMPACT_ATOMS: atom_id res chain seq x y z
N MET A 1 23.73 17.61 8.39
CA MET A 1 23.26 17.10 7.10
C MET A 1 21.80 16.72 7.25
N PRO A 2 20.83 17.49 6.72
CA PRO A 2 19.44 17.09 6.74
C PRO A 2 19.18 16.04 5.65
N LEU A 3 18.32 15.07 5.98
CA LEU A 3 17.93 13.94 5.13
C LEU A 3 17.40 14.43 3.78
N GLN A 4 17.93 13.85 2.70
CA GLN A 4 17.39 13.93 1.35
C GLN A 4 16.01 13.29 1.33
N ASP A 5 14.97 14.07 1.03
CA ASP A 5 13.64 13.55 0.70
C ASP A 5 13.69 13.00 -0.73
N PRO A 6 13.60 11.67 -0.95
CA PRO A 6 13.74 11.04 -2.26
C PRO A 6 12.41 10.96 -2.99
N THR A 7 11.45 11.83 -2.68
CA THR A 7 10.19 11.89 -3.42
C THR A 7 10.44 12.43 -4.84
N PRO A 8 9.81 11.87 -5.88
CA PRO A 8 9.96 12.36 -7.26
C PRO A 8 9.69 13.86 -7.42
N GLY A 9 8.77 14.42 -6.63
CA GLY A 9 8.51 15.86 -6.59
C GLY A 9 9.69 16.69 -6.06
N ALA A 10 10.47 16.18 -5.10
CA ALA A 10 11.66 16.84 -4.60
C ALA A 10 12.81 16.83 -5.63
N LEU A 11 12.90 15.78 -6.44
CA LEU A 11 13.86 15.70 -7.57
C LEU A 11 13.51 16.70 -8.67
N VAL A 12 12.23 16.81 -9.05
CA VAL A 12 11.75 17.79 -10.03
C VAL A 12 11.94 19.22 -9.52
N ALA A 13 11.60 19.49 -8.25
CA ALA A 13 11.81 20.79 -7.63
C ALA A 13 13.30 21.16 -7.60
N ARG A 14 14.17 20.21 -7.27
CA ARG A 14 15.62 20.42 -7.27
C ARG A 14 16.18 20.67 -8.66
N PHE A 15 15.75 19.91 -9.67
CA PHE A 15 16.15 20.16 -11.06
C PHE A 15 15.67 21.52 -11.56
N SER A 16 14.45 21.93 -11.18
CA SER A 16 13.92 23.26 -11.48
C SER A 16 14.75 24.36 -10.82
N TRP A 17 15.18 24.17 -9.56
CA TRP A 17 16.08 25.08 -8.85
C TRP A 17 17.49 25.11 -9.45
N GLU A 18 18.03 23.97 -9.88
CA GLU A 18 19.36 23.88 -10.52
C GLU A 18 19.35 24.54 -11.90
N LEU A 19 18.25 24.45 -12.66
CA LEU A 19 18.00 25.25 -13.86
C LEU A 19 17.91 26.75 -13.54
N GLU A 20 17.08 27.15 -12.57
CA GLU A 20 16.93 28.56 -12.15
C GLU A 20 18.25 29.18 -11.67
N ALA A 21 19.10 28.43 -10.96
CA ALA A 21 20.40 28.88 -10.50
C ALA A 21 21.41 29.05 -11.65
N ALA A 22 21.31 28.25 -12.71
CA ALA A 22 22.10 28.42 -13.92
C ALA A 22 21.66 29.66 -14.74
N HIS A 23 20.42 30.13 -14.58
CA HIS A 23 19.86 31.27 -15.30
C HIS A 23 20.13 32.64 -14.65
N GLN A 24 20.46 32.72 -13.36
CA GLN A 24 20.77 34.00 -12.70
C GLN A 24 22.03 34.71 -13.26
N ASP A 25 22.88 34.01 -14.01
CA ASP A 25 24.12 34.54 -14.58
C ASP A 25 23.98 35.00 -16.06
N GLN A 26 22.81 34.82 -16.69
CA GLN A 26 22.54 35.22 -18.08
C GLN A 26 21.36 36.22 -18.17
N THR A 27 21.63 37.45 -17.77
CA THR A 27 20.68 38.57 -17.74
C THR A 27 20.40 39.18 -19.12
N ASP A 28 19.80 38.41 -20.03
CA ASP A 28 19.25 39.00 -21.26
C ASP A 28 18.04 38.24 -21.81
N GLU A 29 17.22 37.56 -20.99
CA GLU A 29 16.01 36.86 -21.45
C GLU A 29 15.02 37.78 -22.20
N SER A 30 14.37 37.26 -23.25
CA SER A 30 13.40 38.00 -24.06
C SER A 30 12.09 38.13 -23.29
N GLU A 31 11.44 39.30 -23.31
CA GLU A 31 10.15 39.51 -22.62
C GLU A 31 9.09 38.49 -23.05
N ASP A 32 9.11 38.05 -24.32
CA ASP A 32 8.20 37.02 -24.83
C ASP A 32 8.48 35.64 -24.23
N PHE A 33 9.76 35.29 -24.00
CA PHE A 33 10.15 34.04 -23.35
C PHE A 33 9.70 34.03 -21.89
N SER A 34 9.96 35.11 -21.14
CA SER A 34 9.57 35.21 -19.74
C SER A 34 8.04 35.18 -19.55
N ARG A 35 7.26 35.76 -20.49
CA ARG A 35 5.78 35.66 -20.47
C ARG A 35 5.27 34.24 -20.71
N VAL A 36 5.86 33.52 -21.66
CA VAL A 36 5.50 32.12 -21.96
C VAL A 36 5.83 31.21 -20.78
N GLN A 37 7.01 31.39 -20.17
CA GLN A 37 7.42 30.63 -18.99
C GLN A 37 6.50 30.89 -17.79
N ALA A 38 6.15 32.17 -17.52
CA ALA A 38 5.25 32.53 -16.43
C ALA A 38 3.85 31.93 -16.60
N GLY A 39 3.25 32.01 -17.79
CA GLY A 39 1.92 31.45 -18.05
C GLY A 39 1.88 29.92 -17.93
N LEU A 40 2.92 29.24 -18.42
CA LEU A 40 3.07 27.79 -18.28
C LEU A 40 3.25 27.36 -16.83
N ARG A 41 4.01 28.12 -16.03
CA ARG A 41 4.19 27.88 -14.61
C ARG A 41 2.88 28.00 -13.84
N GLU A 42 2.10 29.05 -14.09
CA GLU A 42 0.79 29.26 -13.44
C GLU A 42 -0.19 28.14 -13.77
N GLU A 43 -0.23 27.66 -15.01
CA GLU A 43 -1.06 26.54 -15.45
C GLU A 43 -0.73 25.25 -14.68
N VAL A 44 0.57 24.94 -14.55
CA VAL A 44 1.07 23.77 -13.82
C VAL A 44 0.77 23.87 -12.33
N GLU A 45 1.05 25.02 -11.71
CA GLU A 45 0.76 25.26 -10.30
C GLU A 45 -0.74 25.13 -10.00
N ARG A 46 -1.61 25.63 -10.90
CA ARG A 46 -3.07 25.47 -10.79
C ARG A 46 -3.48 24.00 -10.81
N LYS A 47 -3.00 23.22 -11.79
CA LYS A 47 -3.31 21.79 -11.91
C LYS A 47 -2.80 20.99 -10.71
N ASN A 48 -1.58 21.27 -10.25
CA ASN A 48 -1.00 20.60 -9.07
C ASN A 48 -1.80 20.91 -7.81
N LYS A 49 -2.27 22.17 -7.65
CA LYS A 49 -3.16 22.57 -6.55
C LYS A 49 -4.51 21.88 -6.61
N GLU A 50 -5.08 21.68 -7.80
CA GLU A 50 -6.31 20.92 -8.01
C GLU A 50 -6.13 19.44 -7.64
N GLY A 51 -5.02 18.81 -8.10
CA GLY A 51 -4.66 17.44 -7.75
C GLY A 51 -4.52 17.23 -6.24
N ARG A 52 -3.80 18.12 -5.55
CA ARG A 52 -3.65 18.07 -4.08
C ARG A 52 -4.98 18.18 -3.35
N ARG A 53 -5.85 19.11 -3.75
CA ARG A 53 -7.19 19.25 -3.15
C ARG A 53 -8.04 18.01 -3.35
N GLU A 54 -7.95 17.37 -4.51
CA GLU A 54 -8.69 16.14 -4.76
C GLU A 54 -8.15 14.97 -3.93
N ILE A 55 -6.83 14.85 -3.77
CA ILE A 55 -6.22 13.87 -2.86
C ILE A 55 -6.67 14.12 -1.41
N GLU A 56 -6.64 15.37 -0.94
CA GLU A 56 -7.12 15.75 0.39
C GLU A 56 -8.59 15.38 0.61
N ARG A 57 -9.46 15.64 -0.38
CA ARG A 57 -10.89 15.25 -0.33
C ARG A 57 -11.08 13.75 -0.27
N ILE A 58 -10.31 13.00 -1.06
CA ILE A 58 -10.38 11.54 -1.07
C ILE A 58 -9.93 10.99 0.30
N MET A 59 -8.80 11.47 0.84
CA MET A 59 -8.28 11.05 2.14
C MET A 59 -9.22 11.42 3.30
N ALA A 60 -9.90 12.58 3.23
CA ALA A 60 -10.84 13.01 4.26
C ALA A 60 -12.03 12.04 4.44
N GLN A 61 -12.37 11.24 3.43
CA GLN A 61 -13.42 10.21 3.52
C GLN A 61 -13.02 9.00 4.38
N PHE A 62 -11.74 8.88 4.73
CA PHE A 62 -11.15 7.78 5.49
C PHE A 62 -10.60 8.24 6.85
N SER A 63 -11.20 9.29 7.43
CA SER A 63 -10.81 9.71 8.79
C SER A 63 -11.35 8.73 9.83
N PRO A 64 -10.53 8.26 10.77
CA PRO A 64 -10.95 7.27 11.74
C PRO A 64 -11.92 7.86 12.76
N GLU A 65 -13.10 7.26 12.85
CA GLU A 65 -13.91 7.35 14.05
C GLU A 65 -13.17 6.65 15.19
N LYS A 66 -13.11 7.29 16.36
CA LYS A 66 -12.56 6.66 17.57
C LYS A 66 -13.43 5.46 17.93
N ASN A 67 -12.83 4.27 17.94
CA ASN A 67 -13.55 3.04 18.25
C ASN A 67 -12.89 2.22 19.36
N TYR A 68 -13.72 1.45 20.10
CA TYR A 68 -13.37 0.72 21.32
C TYR A 68 -12.88 -0.72 21.05
N ASP A 69 -12.57 -1.07 19.80
CA ASP A 69 -12.25 -2.46 19.40
C ASP A 69 -10.96 -3.00 20.05
N GLU A 70 -10.00 -2.15 20.42
CA GLU A 70 -8.80 -2.59 21.15
C GLU A 70 -9.16 -3.14 22.54
N ILE A 71 -10.10 -2.48 23.24
CA ILE A 71 -10.57 -2.93 24.56
C ILE A 71 -11.32 -4.25 24.39
N ALA A 72 -12.22 -4.34 23.41
CA ALA A 72 -12.97 -5.57 23.12
C ALA A 72 -12.04 -6.75 22.77
N LEU A 73 -10.97 -6.52 22.00
CA LEU A 73 -9.96 -7.54 21.70
C LEU A 73 -9.30 -8.07 22.97
N ARG A 74 -8.78 -7.17 23.82
CA ARG A 74 -8.12 -7.56 25.09
C ARG A 74 -9.08 -8.28 26.04
N GLU A 75 -10.33 -7.85 26.11
CA GLU A 75 -11.34 -8.53 26.94
C GLU A 75 -11.57 -9.97 26.48
N THR A 76 -11.80 -10.17 25.19
CA THR A 76 -12.03 -11.51 24.62
C THR A 76 -10.80 -12.42 24.68
N GLU A 77 -9.60 -11.84 24.60
CA GLU A 77 -8.35 -12.57 24.80
C GLU A 77 -8.21 -13.05 26.25
N ASN A 78 -8.41 -12.14 27.22
CA ASN A 78 -8.38 -12.47 28.64
C ASN A 78 -9.40 -13.56 28.98
N GLU A 79 -10.59 -13.45 28.39
CA GLU A 79 -11.65 -14.45 28.50
C GLU A 79 -11.20 -15.83 27.98
N LEU A 80 -10.56 -15.88 26.81
CA LEU A 80 -10.02 -17.12 26.24
C LEU A 80 -8.92 -17.70 27.14
N ARG A 81 -7.97 -16.87 27.60
CA ARG A 81 -6.90 -17.30 28.51
C ARG A 81 -7.45 -17.89 29.80
N GLN A 82 -8.46 -17.26 30.40
CA GLN A 82 -9.10 -17.76 31.60
C GLN A 82 -9.82 -19.08 31.35
N THR A 83 -10.52 -19.17 30.22
CA THR A 83 -11.24 -20.38 29.81
C THR A 83 -10.26 -21.54 29.56
N MET A 84 -9.12 -21.28 28.93
CA MET A 84 -8.04 -22.26 28.75
C MET A 84 -7.43 -22.72 30.07
N LYS A 85 -7.19 -21.80 31.03
CA LYS A 85 -6.69 -22.17 32.37
C LYS A 85 -7.67 -23.09 33.09
N ASN A 86 -8.95 -22.75 33.07
CA ASN A 86 -10.01 -23.59 33.65
C ASN A 86 -10.12 -24.94 32.94
N PHE A 87 -9.85 -25.01 31.64
CA PHE A 87 -9.81 -26.27 30.91
C PHE A 87 -8.66 -27.17 31.36
N GLN A 88 -7.46 -26.60 31.52
CA GLN A 88 -6.28 -27.35 31.91
C GLN A 88 -6.42 -27.99 33.30
N THR A 89 -7.14 -27.33 34.22
CA THR A 89 -7.44 -27.92 35.55
C THR A 89 -8.38 -29.12 35.45
N LEU A 90 -9.29 -29.14 34.46
CA LEU A 90 -10.20 -30.25 34.20
C LEU A 90 -9.53 -31.41 33.44
N PHE A 91 -8.51 -31.12 32.63
CA PHE A 91 -7.82 -32.10 31.76
C PHE A 91 -6.28 -32.08 31.92
N PRO A 92 -5.74 -32.36 33.11
CA PRO A 92 -4.31 -32.23 33.38
C PRO A 92 -3.43 -33.14 32.49
N GLY A 93 -3.92 -34.34 32.14
CA GLY A 93 -3.17 -35.28 31.30
C GLY A 93 -3.03 -34.89 29.83
N GLN A 94 -3.88 -33.99 29.32
CA GLN A 94 -3.77 -33.45 27.95
C GLN A 94 -3.04 -32.11 27.89
N ALA A 95 -2.90 -31.46 29.06
CA ALA A 95 -2.23 -30.17 29.26
C ALA A 95 -0.73 -30.29 29.66
N ALA A 96 -0.29 -31.46 30.14
CA ALA A 96 1.02 -31.64 30.80
C ALA A 96 2.27 -31.64 29.89
N GLN A 97 2.16 -31.36 28.58
CA GLN A 97 3.34 -31.22 27.73
C GLN A 97 3.57 -29.76 27.34
N ASP A 98 4.64 -29.25 27.93
CA ASP A 98 5.16 -27.89 28.08
C ASP A 98 5.62 -27.21 26.77
N THR A 99 4.93 -27.46 25.67
CA THR A 99 5.13 -26.70 24.43
C THR A 99 4.00 -25.69 24.36
N ARG A 100 4.21 -24.50 24.96
CA ARG A 100 3.44 -23.32 24.58
C ARG A 100 3.74 -23.11 23.10
N PRO A 101 2.80 -23.37 22.18
CA PRO A 101 3.09 -23.19 20.77
C PRO A 101 3.41 -21.71 20.59
N THR A 102 4.59 -21.41 20.05
CA THR A 102 5.00 -20.03 19.77
C THR A 102 4.91 -19.74 18.27
N SER A 103 4.74 -20.78 17.45
CA SER A 103 4.68 -20.69 16.00
C SER A 103 3.52 -21.48 15.39
N TRP A 104 3.17 -21.12 14.15
CA TRP A 104 2.24 -21.91 13.32
C TRP A 104 2.79 -23.29 12.97
N GLU A 105 4.12 -23.44 12.94
CA GLU A 105 4.81 -24.71 12.68
C GLU A 105 4.58 -25.70 13.83
N ASP A 106 4.56 -25.22 15.08
CA ASP A 106 4.23 -26.03 16.25
C ASP A 106 2.82 -26.61 16.14
N ILE A 107 1.86 -25.82 15.63
CA ILE A 107 0.51 -26.30 15.36
C ILE A 107 0.54 -27.36 14.26
N GLN A 108 1.22 -27.12 13.14
CA GLN A 108 1.28 -28.08 12.04
C GLN A 108 1.88 -29.43 12.48
N HIS A 109 2.95 -29.39 13.29
CA HIS A 109 3.56 -30.60 13.84
C HIS A 109 2.61 -31.34 14.79
N ALA A 110 1.93 -30.60 15.66
CA ALA A 110 1.01 -31.20 16.61
C ALA A 110 -0.25 -31.75 15.96
N VAL A 111 -0.83 -31.05 14.99
CA VAL A 111 -1.93 -31.54 14.15
C VAL A 111 -1.52 -32.80 13.41
N SER A 112 -0.32 -32.81 12.82
CA SER A 112 0.23 -34.00 12.15
C SER A 112 0.39 -35.18 13.11
N THR A 113 0.77 -34.92 14.36
CA THR A 113 0.89 -35.93 15.41
C THR A 113 -0.49 -36.50 15.77
N VAL A 114 -1.48 -35.65 15.99
CA VAL A 114 -2.86 -36.09 16.26
C VAL A 114 -3.44 -36.82 15.05
N GLN A 115 -3.19 -36.36 13.83
CA GLN A 115 -3.60 -37.02 12.60
C GLN A 115 -3.02 -38.45 12.50
N LYS A 116 -1.72 -38.64 12.76
CA LYS A 116 -1.09 -39.98 12.79
C LYS A 116 -1.69 -40.89 13.87
N GLN A 117 -1.99 -40.33 15.04
CA GLN A 117 -2.66 -41.08 16.12
C GLN A 117 -4.08 -41.51 15.70
N TRP A 118 -4.78 -40.70 14.90
CA TRP A 118 -6.09 -41.04 14.35
C TRP A 118 -6.01 -42.11 13.25
N GLU A 119 -5.07 -41.96 12.32
CA GLU A 119 -4.87 -42.88 11.20
C GLU A 119 -4.48 -44.29 11.68
N THR A 120 -3.71 -44.38 12.76
CA THR A 120 -3.36 -45.67 13.39
C THR A 120 -4.54 -46.33 14.13
N ARG A 121 -5.54 -45.54 14.58
CA ARG A 121 -6.68 -46.02 15.37
C ARG A 121 -7.95 -46.32 14.57
N GLN A 122 -8.16 -45.69 13.40
CA GLN A 122 -9.41 -45.84 12.63
C GLN A 122 -9.21 -46.29 11.18
N LYS A 123 -9.70 -47.50 10.86
CA LYS A 123 -9.62 -48.14 9.53
C LYS A 123 -10.77 -47.78 8.55
N ASN A 124 -11.60 -46.78 8.85
CA ASN A 124 -12.90 -46.58 8.17
C ASN A 124 -12.97 -45.29 7.32
N SER A 125 -14.01 -45.16 6.48
CA SER A 125 -14.23 -44.05 5.53
C SER A 125 -14.41 -42.66 6.18
N THR A 126 -14.90 -42.58 7.42
CA THR A 126 -15.00 -41.33 8.21
C THR A 126 -13.64 -40.68 8.47
N THR A 127 -12.57 -41.49 8.51
CA THR A 127 -11.18 -41.02 8.62
C THR A 127 -10.81 -40.09 7.47
N ARG A 128 -11.40 -40.26 6.27
CA ARG A 128 -11.08 -39.42 5.10
C ARG A 128 -11.51 -37.97 5.29
N ARG A 129 -12.72 -37.71 5.81
CA ARG A 129 -13.23 -36.34 5.99
C ARG A 129 -12.42 -35.56 7.01
N ILE A 130 -12.15 -36.18 8.16
CA ILE A 130 -11.34 -35.58 9.23
C ILE A 130 -9.91 -35.34 8.75
N ARG A 131 -9.32 -36.30 8.03
CA ARG A 131 -8.00 -36.14 7.41
C ARG A 131 -7.97 -34.98 6.42
N ASP A 132 -8.97 -34.88 5.56
CA ASP A 132 -9.07 -33.79 4.58
C ASP A 132 -9.27 -32.44 5.30
N GLY A 133 -10.02 -32.41 6.41
CA GLY A 133 -10.19 -31.25 7.29
C GLY A 133 -8.88 -30.82 7.95
N PHE A 134 -8.15 -31.74 8.59
CA PHE A 134 -6.83 -31.47 9.17
C PHE A 134 -5.84 -30.94 8.13
N ARG A 135 -5.81 -31.57 6.94
CA ARG A 135 -4.95 -31.11 5.85
C ARG A 135 -5.31 -29.69 5.40
N ARG A 136 -6.59 -29.40 5.18
CA ARG A 136 -7.04 -28.03 4.81
C ARG A 136 -6.65 -27.04 5.90
N MET A 137 -6.98 -27.34 7.14
CA MET A 137 -6.66 -26.52 8.30
C MET A 137 -5.16 -26.18 8.38
N CYS A 138 -4.27 -27.17 8.27
CA CYS A 138 -2.82 -26.97 8.26
C CYS A 138 -2.33 -26.10 7.08
N ASN A 139 -2.91 -26.28 5.90
CA ASN A 139 -2.54 -25.54 4.70
C ASN A 139 -2.97 -24.08 4.76
N THR A 140 -4.03 -23.77 5.50
CA THR A 140 -4.62 -22.43 5.57
C THR A 140 -4.20 -21.65 6.82
N PHE A 141 -3.52 -22.27 7.80
CA PHE A 141 -3.07 -21.58 9.02
C PHE A 141 -2.11 -20.41 8.73
N ASN A 142 -1.33 -20.49 7.65
CA ASN A 142 -0.46 -19.39 7.25
C ASN A 142 -1.24 -18.11 6.87
N ASN A 143 -2.55 -18.17 6.64
CA ASN A 143 -3.35 -16.96 6.41
C ASN A 143 -3.31 -16.01 7.62
N HIS A 144 -3.20 -16.56 8.84
CA HIS A 144 -3.11 -15.77 10.06
C HIS A 144 -1.79 -15.03 10.22
N SER A 145 -0.69 -15.55 9.67
CA SER A 145 0.65 -14.93 9.83
C SER A 145 0.70 -13.52 9.26
N THR A 146 -0.05 -13.26 8.19
CA THR A 146 -0.11 -11.93 7.56
C THR A 146 -1.15 -11.05 8.23
N ALA A 147 -2.31 -11.60 8.61
CA ALA A 147 -3.37 -10.82 9.24
C ALA A 147 -3.00 -10.33 10.65
N LEU A 148 -2.24 -11.12 11.40
CA LEU A 148 -1.79 -10.73 12.75
C LEU A 148 -0.75 -9.62 12.74
N LYS A 149 -0.06 -9.35 11.61
CA LYS A 149 0.88 -8.22 11.50
C LYS A 149 0.23 -6.87 11.66
N MET A 150 -1.07 -6.79 11.36
CA MET A 150 -1.86 -5.57 11.55
C MET A 150 -2.22 -5.31 13.01
N LEU A 151 -1.90 -6.24 13.93
CA LEU A 151 -2.11 -6.07 15.36
C LEU A 151 -0.82 -5.60 16.05
N PRO A 152 -0.91 -4.74 17.07
CA PRO A 152 0.26 -4.12 17.71
C PRO A 152 1.24 -5.07 18.44
N SER A 153 0.95 -6.37 18.53
CA SER A 153 1.79 -7.37 19.24
C SER A 153 1.66 -8.76 18.61
N GLU A 154 2.30 -8.99 17.45
CA GLU A 154 2.16 -10.23 16.66
C GLU A 154 2.35 -11.53 17.47
N THR A 155 3.35 -11.58 18.35
CA THR A 155 3.79 -12.81 19.03
C THR A 155 2.86 -13.25 20.16
N GLU A 156 2.11 -12.33 20.76
CA GLU A 156 1.20 -12.63 21.85
C GLU A 156 -0.04 -13.39 21.37
N TRP A 157 -0.60 -12.97 20.23
CA TRP A 157 -1.84 -13.52 19.68
C TRP A 157 -1.65 -14.91 19.06
N VAL A 158 -0.51 -15.11 18.37
CA VAL A 158 -0.18 -16.42 17.77
C VAL A 158 -0.20 -17.50 18.84
N SER A 159 0.45 -17.27 19.99
CA SER A 159 0.56 -18.28 21.04
C SER A 159 -0.79 -18.64 21.67
N VAL A 160 -1.70 -17.68 21.82
CA VAL A 160 -3.04 -17.92 22.37
C VAL A 160 -3.90 -18.75 21.42
N ILE A 161 -3.94 -18.38 20.14
CA ILE A 161 -4.70 -19.12 19.12
C ILE A 161 -4.11 -20.52 18.97
N ALA A 162 -2.79 -20.60 18.83
CA ALA A 162 -2.10 -21.86 18.65
C ALA A 162 -2.30 -22.80 19.84
N GLY A 163 -2.16 -22.27 21.07
CA GLY A 163 -2.37 -23.02 22.30
C GLY A 163 -3.80 -23.52 22.46
N SER A 164 -4.80 -22.69 22.16
CA SER A 164 -6.22 -23.08 22.26
C SER A 164 -6.61 -24.12 21.22
N VAL A 165 -6.23 -23.94 19.95
CA VAL A 165 -6.45 -24.92 18.88
C VAL A 165 -5.80 -26.26 19.24
N LEU A 166 -4.54 -26.24 19.68
CA LEU A 166 -3.82 -27.45 20.06
C LEU A 166 -4.52 -28.19 21.21
N MET A 167 -4.93 -27.45 22.23
CA MET A 167 -5.64 -27.97 23.40
C MET A 167 -6.94 -28.66 22.98
N ILE A 168 -7.75 -28.00 22.15
CA ILE A 168 -9.03 -28.55 21.67
C ILE A 168 -8.80 -29.79 20.81
N ILE A 169 -7.83 -29.78 19.89
CA ILE A 169 -7.55 -30.93 19.01
C ILE A 169 -7.10 -32.14 19.81
N LYS A 170 -6.20 -31.97 20.78
CA LYS A 170 -5.77 -33.05 21.68
C LYS A 170 -6.93 -33.59 22.50
N ALA A 171 -7.81 -32.72 22.98
CA ALA A 171 -8.97 -33.12 23.78
C ALA A 171 -10.03 -33.85 22.96
N ALA A 172 -10.32 -33.35 21.77
CA ALA A 172 -11.28 -33.94 20.84
C ALA A 172 -10.74 -35.20 20.16
N ALA A 173 -9.46 -35.55 20.31
CA ALA A 173 -8.79 -36.64 19.58
C ALA A 173 -9.41 -38.04 19.77
N ASN A 174 -10.30 -38.24 20.74
CA ASN A 174 -11.04 -39.49 20.89
C ASN A 174 -12.52 -39.39 20.42
N HIS A 175 -12.93 -38.23 19.91
CA HIS A 175 -14.31 -37.90 19.56
C HIS A 175 -14.41 -37.43 18.10
N THR A 176 -14.76 -38.36 17.20
CA THR A 176 -14.77 -38.17 15.74
C THR A 176 -15.60 -36.96 15.30
N LYS A 177 -16.87 -36.86 15.74
CA LYS A 177 -17.78 -35.77 15.33
C LYS A 177 -17.36 -34.41 15.88
N ILE A 178 -16.80 -34.36 17.09
CA ILE A 178 -16.31 -33.13 17.71
C ILE A 178 -15.09 -32.63 16.95
N THR A 179 -14.15 -33.54 16.63
CA THR A 179 -13.00 -33.23 15.79
C THR A 179 -13.41 -32.73 14.41
N GLU A 180 -14.38 -33.38 13.76
CA GLU A 180 -14.89 -32.95 12.45
C GLU A 180 -15.52 -31.56 12.51
N ALA A 181 -16.39 -31.29 13.50
CA ALA A 181 -17.01 -29.97 13.66
C ALA A 181 -15.96 -28.88 13.94
N PHE A 182 -15.01 -29.15 14.82
CA PHE A 182 -13.94 -28.21 15.15
C PHE A 182 -13.05 -27.90 13.95
N THR A 183 -12.56 -28.93 13.25
CA THR A 183 -11.70 -28.76 12.07
C THR A 183 -12.42 -27.99 10.95
N ASN A 184 -13.70 -28.25 10.72
CA ASN A 184 -14.50 -27.49 9.76
C ASN A 184 -14.64 -26.01 10.18
N GLY A 185 -14.93 -25.73 11.46
CA GLY A 185 -15.02 -24.36 11.95
C GLY A 185 -13.71 -23.59 11.83
N ILE A 186 -12.57 -24.22 12.15
CA ILE A 186 -11.25 -23.61 11.95
C ILE A 186 -10.96 -23.36 10.46
N VAL A 187 -11.34 -24.28 9.56
CA VAL A 187 -11.19 -24.04 8.11
C VAL A 187 -11.98 -22.80 7.68
N VAL A 188 -13.23 -22.64 8.13
CA VAL A 188 -14.04 -21.44 7.85
C VAL A 188 -13.35 -20.17 8.36
N ILE A 189 -12.81 -20.20 9.58
CA ILE A 189 -12.06 -19.07 10.15
C ILE A 189 -10.82 -18.76 9.31
N ASN A 190 -10.03 -19.79 8.95
CA ASN A 190 -8.81 -19.61 8.17
C ASN A 190 -9.10 -19.05 6.77
N ASP A 191 -10.18 -19.51 6.13
CA ASP A 191 -10.63 -19.03 4.82
C ASP A 191 -11.09 -17.56 4.91
N ALA A 192 -11.87 -17.21 5.94
CA ALA A 192 -12.30 -15.84 6.22
C ALA A 192 -11.10 -14.90 6.44
N VAL A 193 -10.10 -15.33 7.22
CA VAL A 193 -8.84 -14.59 7.41
C VAL A 193 -8.03 -14.51 6.11
N GLY A 194 -8.13 -15.52 5.24
CA GLY A 194 -7.50 -15.50 3.92
C GLY A 194 -8.00 -14.36 3.01
N LEU A 195 -9.28 -13.97 3.13
CA LEU A 195 -9.87 -12.87 2.35
C LEU A 195 -9.25 -11.50 2.64
N VAL A 196 -8.57 -11.37 3.78
CA VAL A 196 -8.02 -10.10 4.28
C VAL A 196 -6.49 -10.11 4.30
N ARG A 197 -5.85 -11.15 3.73
CA ARG A 197 -4.39 -11.31 3.70
C ARG A 197 -3.66 -10.11 3.12
N GLN A 198 -4.26 -9.42 2.14
CA GLN A 198 -3.65 -8.24 1.52
C GLN A 198 -3.82 -6.95 2.35
N GLY A 199 -4.61 -6.97 3.42
CA GLY A 199 -4.90 -5.77 4.23
C GLY A 199 -3.67 -5.10 4.84
N HIS A 200 -2.60 -5.87 5.11
CA HIS A 200 -1.34 -5.34 5.66
C HIS A 200 -0.66 -4.29 4.76
N VAL A 201 -0.99 -4.23 3.47
CA VAL A 201 -0.43 -3.23 2.54
C VAL A 201 -0.96 -1.82 2.86
N TRP A 202 -2.17 -1.72 3.42
CA TRP A 202 -2.87 -0.45 3.67
C TRP A 202 -3.15 -0.26 5.15
N GLU A 203 -2.15 -0.52 6.00
CA GLU A 203 -2.20 -0.51 7.47
C GLU A 203 -2.74 0.81 8.07
N THR A 204 -4.05 0.97 7.96
CA THR A 204 -4.85 2.12 8.39
C THR A 204 -5.53 1.78 9.71
N ASP A 205 -5.94 2.81 10.45
CA ASP A 205 -6.59 2.62 11.74
C ASP A 205 -7.88 1.82 11.63
N GLU A 206 -8.66 2.01 10.56
CA GLU A 206 -9.89 1.27 10.28
C GLU A 206 -9.62 -0.20 9.97
N ILE A 207 -8.65 -0.49 9.12
CA ILE A 207 -8.25 -1.87 8.79
C ILE A 207 -7.75 -2.58 10.05
N ARG A 208 -6.98 -1.88 10.88
CA ARG A 208 -6.49 -2.37 12.17
C ARG A 208 -7.64 -2.66 13.14
N GLN A 209 -8.59 -1.74 13.30
CA GLN A 209 -9.77 -1.93 14.15
C GLN A 209 -10.65 -3.11 13.69
N LEU A 210 -10.94 -3.21 12.40
CA LEU A 210 -11.69 -4.33 11.84
C LEU A 210 -10.94 -5.66 11.99
N THR A 211 -9.61 -5.64 11.91
CA THR A 211 -8.77 -6.81 12.21
C THR A 211 -8.89 -7.21 13.69
N MET A 212 -8.84 -6.24 14.61
CA MET A 212 -9.07 -6.48 16.05
C MET A 212 -10.45 -7.12 16.26
N ARG A 213 -11.50 -6.56 15.67
CA ARG A 213 -12.86 -7.10 15.76
C ARG A 213 -12.97 -8.52 15.21
N LEU A 214 -12.32 -8.81 14.09
CA LEU A 214 -12.25 -10.16 13.52
C LEU A 214 -11.65 -11.16 14.53
N TYR A 215 -10.51 -10.81 15.14
CA TYR A 215 -9.87 -11.67 16.13
C TYR A 215 -10.64 -11.78 17.45
N SER A 216 -11.39 -10.75 17.86
CA SER A 216 -12.36 -10.87 18.97
C SER A 216 -13.40 -11.96 18.70
N HIS A 217 -13.92 -12.06 17.48
CA HIS A 217 -14.86 -13.11 17.12
C HIS A 217 -14.20 -14.50 17.08
N VAL A 218 -12.95 -14.59 16.61
CA VAL A 218 -12.16 -15.83 16.67
C VAL A 218 -11.95 -16.29 18.12
N PHE A 219 -11.59 -15.38 19.03
CA PHE A 219 -11.40 -15.70 20.45
C PHE A 219 -12.71 -16.13 21.13
N LYS A 220 -13.84 -15.49 20.78
CA LYS A 220 -15.16 -15.89 21.25
C LYS A 220 -15.51 -17.30 20.80
N TYR A 221 -15.32 -17.64 19.51
CA TYR A 221 -15.54 -19.00 19.01
C TYR A 221 -14.71 -20.03 19.78
N LEU A 222 -13.40 -19.78 19.96
CA LEU A 222 -12.52 -20.70 20.68
C LEU A 222 -12.93 -20.86 22.15
N SER A 223 -13.27 -19.75 22.82
CA SER A 223 -13.73 -19.77 24.21
C SER A 223 -15.04 -20.53 24.36
N HIS A 224 -16.00 -20.26 23.46
CA HIS A 224 -17.29 -20.94 23.44
C HIS A 224 -17.10 -22.45 23.22
N PHE A 225 -16.25 -22.85 22.27
CA PHE A 225 -15.97 -24.27 22.02
C PHE A 225 -15.35 -24.96 23.25
N ILE A 226 -14.38 -24.33 23.91
CA ILE A 226 -13.74 -24.91 25.11
C ILE A 226 -14.74 -25.06 26.26
N ARG A 227 -15.58 -24.05 26.52
CA ARG A 227 -16.63 -24.12 27.56
C ARG A 227 -17.62 -25.23 27.25
N TRP A 228 -18.14 -25.22 26.03
CA TRP A 228 -19.08 -26.23 25.57
C TRP A 228 -18.50 -27.64 25.73
N PHE A 229 -17.24 -27.85 25.35
CA PHE A 229 -16.58 -29.14 25.50
C PHE A 229 -16.38 -29.54 26.98
N SER A 230 -16.03 -28.57 27.83
CA SER A 230 -15.87 -28.79 29.28
C SER A 230 -17.17 -29.22 29.94
N ASP A 231 -18.25 -28.50 29.64
CA ASP A 231 -19.59 -28.77 30.15
C ASP A 231 -20.10 -30.11 29.65
N TRP A 232 -19.84 -30.43 28.37
CA TRP A 232 -20.17 -31.71 27.77
C TRP A 232 -19.47 -32.88 28.46
N HIS A 233 -18.18 -32.75 28.77
CA HIS A 233 -17.40 -33.80 29.40
C HIS A 233 -17.76 -34.01 30.88
N GLY A 234 -18.00 -32.92 31.61
CA GLY A 234 -18.38 -32.93 33.04
C GLY A 234 -19.84 -33.30 33.31
N SER A 235 -20.75 -33.12 32.35
CA SER A 235 -22.18 -33.35 32.51
C SER A 235 -22.62 -34.80 32.20
N ARG A 236 -23.75 -35.23 32.79
CA ARG A 236 -24.53 -36.42 32.37
C ARG A 236 -25.11 -36.29 30.95
N ARG A 237 -24.91 -35.15 30.25
CA ARG A 237 -25.21 -34.92 28.82
C ARG A 237 -24.52 -35.87 27.84
N ARG A 238 -23.57 -36.70 28.28
CA ARG A 238 -23.05 -37.84 27.49
C ARG A 238 -24.14 -38.73 26.89
N PHE A 239 -25.34 -38.74 27.49
CA PHE A 239 -26.51 -39.50 27.02
C PHE A 239 -27.41 -38.78 26.01
N ALA A 240 -27.13 -37.52 25.63
CA ALA A 240 -27.95 -36.80 24.66
C ALA A 240 -27.70 -37.32 23.23
N LEU A 241 -28.53 -38.27 22.80
CA LEU A 241 -28.58 -38.88 21.46
C LEU A 241 -28.88 -37.87 20.32
N SER A 242 -29.16 -36.60 20.63
CA SER A 242 -29.47 -35.53 19.66
C SER A 242 -28.23 -34.87 19.01
N PHE A 243 -27.05 -35.44 19.21
CA PHE A 243 -25.75 -34.85 18.89
C PHE A 243 -25.45 -34.64 17.40
N ASN A 244 -26.25 -35.20 16.48
CA ASN A 244 -25.87 -35.27 15.08
C ASN A 244 -26.22 -34.01 14.25
N GLU A 245 -27.30 -33.31 14.58
CA GLU A 245 -27.78 -32.17 13.78
C GLU A 245 -27.51 -30.81 14.45
N ASN A 246 -27.40 -30.77 15.78
CA ASN A 246 -27.26 -29.50 16.51
C ASN A 246 -25.82 -28.98 16.67
N LEU A 247 -24.78 -29.80 16.50
CA LEU A 247 -23.41 -29.35 16.81
C LEU A 247 -22.91 -28.26 15.84
N ALA A 248 -23.23 -28.38 14.56
CA ALA A 248 -22.90 -27.36 13.57
C ALA A 248 -23.77 -26.11 13.71
N LEU A 249 -24.97 -26.24 14.28
CA LEU A 249 -25.85 -25.11 14.58
C LEU A 249 -25.37 -24.32 15.80
N GLU A 250 -24.85 -25.01 16.82
CA GLU A 250 -24.35 -24.42 18.06
C GLU A 250 -23.30 -23.32 17.83
N PHE A 251 -22.41 -23.54 16.87
CA PHE A 251 -21.30 -22.61 16.57
C PHE A 251 -21.53 -21.76 15.32
N ARG A 252 -22.69 -21.89 14.66
CA ARG A 252 -22.97 -21.18 13.41
C ARG A 252 -22.90 -19.67 13.61
N ASP A 253 -23.55 -19.16 14.65
CA ASP A 253 -23.62 -17.72 14.91
C ASP A 253 -22.23 -17.09 15.14
N ASP A 254 -21.31 -17.83 15.75
CA ASP A 254 -19.93 -17.37 15.94
C ASP A 254 -19.15 -17.35 14.63
N LEU A 255 -19.30 -18.39 13.81
CA LEU A 255 -18.67 -18.47 12.48
C LEU A 255 -19.24 -17.41 11.53
N ASP A 256 -20.55 -17.16 11.55
CA ASP A 256 -21.21 -16.16 10.72
C ASP A 256 -20.68 -14.76 11.05
N LYS A 257 -20.44 -14.44 12.34
CA LYS A 257 -19.81 -13.16 12.74
C LYS A 257 -18.38 -13.03 12.23
N VAL A 258 -17.59 -14.12 12.25
CA VAL A 258 -16.23 -14.12 11.67
C VAL A 258 -16.29 -13.86 10.17
N VAL A 259 -17.16 -14.57 9.46
CA VAL A 259 -17.33 -14.43 8.00
C VAL A 259 -17.83 -13.03 7.64
N GLU A 260 -18.84 -12.52 8.33
CA GLU A 260 -19.38 -11.18 8.10
C GLU A 260 -18.31 -10.10 8.32
N THR A 261 -17.59 -10.17 9.45
CA THR A 261 -16.52 -9.22 9.76
C THR A 261 -15.40 -9.29 8.74
N SER A 262 -15.00 -10.49 8.31
CA SER A 262 -13.98 -10.66 7.29
C SER A 262 -14.41 -10.09 5.93
N ARG A 263 -15.70 -10.19 5.58
CA ARG A 263 -16.26 -9.63 4.35
C ARG A 263 -16.24 -8.10 4.40
N VAL A 264 -16.65 -7.52 5.53
CA VAL A 264 -16.58 -6.06 5.73
C VAL A 264 -15.13 -5.59 5.63
N LEU A 265 -14.21 -6.25 6.32
CA LEU A 265 -12.78 -5.92 6.24
C LEU A 265 -12.23 -6.04 4.81
N SER A 266 -12.55 -7.12 4.08
CA SER A 266 -12.13 -7.29 2.69
C SER A 266 -12.68 -6.19 1.77
N GLN A 267 -13.94 -5.78 1.97
CA GLN A 267 -14.54 -4.64 1.24
C GLN A 267 -13.81 -3.33 1.54
N HIS A 268 -13.43 -3.08 2.81
CA HIS A 268 -12.64 -1.91 3.17
C HIS A 268 -11.27 -1.93 2.50
N VAL A 269 -10.56 -3.06 2.56
CA VAL A 269 -9.26 -3.26 1.88
C VAL A 269 -9.37 -2.97 0.38
N GLN A 270 -10.42 -3.48 -0.29
CA GLN A 270 -10.66 -3.22 -1.71
C GLN A 270 -10.95 -1.74 -2.01
N ARG A 271 -11.67 -1.04 -1.13
CA ARG A 271 -11.91 0.40 -1.27
C ARG A 271 -10.61 1.20 -1.17
N TYR A 272 -9.75 0.88 -0.19
CA TYR A 272 -8.42 1.51 -0.08
C TYR A 272 -7.56 1.22 -1.30
N ALA A 273 -7.54 -0.02 -1.81
CA ALA A 273 -6.82 -0.37 -3.03
C ALA A 273 -7.28 0.46 -4.25
N ALA A 274 -8.60 0.62 -4.43
CA ALA A 274 -9.15 1.43 -5.51
C ALA A 274 -8.81 2.92 -5.37
N VAL A 275 -8.81 3.44 -4.14
CA VAL A 275 -8.42 4.81 -3.85
C VAL A 275 -6.93 5.05 -4.09
N ASP A 276 -6.08 4.12 -3.67
CA ASP A 276 -4.63 4.21 -3.90
C ASP A 276 -4.30 4.24 -5.39
N VAL A 277 -4.96 3.38 -6.20
CA VAL A 277 -4.85 3.43 -7.66
C VAL A 277 -5.26 4.80 -8.21
N ARG A 278 -6.34 5.39 -7.68
CA ARG A 278 -6.82 6.71 -8.11
C ARG A 278 -5.84 7.82 -7.74
N ILE A 279 -5.29 7.79 -6.52
CA ILE A 279 -4.29 8.76 -6.04
C ILE A 279 -3.02 8.65 -6.88
N ASN A 280 -2.51 7.43 -7.11
CA ASN A 280 -1.35 7.19 -7.95
C ASN A 280 -1.56 7.66 -9.39
N ARG A 281 -2.79 7.55 -9.91
CA ARG A 281 -3.15 8.13 -11.22
C ARG A 281 -3.04 9.65 -11.22
N ILE A 282 -3.58 10.33 -10.20
CA ILE A 282 -3.51 11.80 -10.09
C ILE A 282 -2.05 12.25 -9.99
N ILE A 283 -1.24 11.57 -9.17
CA ILE A 283 0.20 11.85 -9.04
C ILE A 283 0.93 11.62 -10.38
N GLY A 284 0.57 10.56 -11.11
CA GLY A 284 1.12 10.28 -12.43
C GLY A 284 0.74 11.33 -13.48
N GLU A 285 -0.49 11.83 -13.44
CA GLU A 285 -0.98 12.94 -14.28
C GLU A 285 -0.21 14.23 -13.95
N GLU A 286 -0.03 14.57 -12.67
CA GLU A 286 0.81 15.69 -12.21
C GLU A 286 2.25 15.57 -12.71
N MET A 287 2.87 14.39 -12.60
CA MET A 287 4.23 14.17 -13.07
C MET A 287 4.36 14.33 -14.59
N ASN A 288 3.39 13.83 -15.36
CA ASN A 288 3.38 13.97 -16.81
C ASN A 288 3.21 15.43 -17.25
N GLU A 289 2.35 16.20 -16.57
CA GLU A 289 2.18 17.62 -16.84
C GLU A 289 3.45 18.42 -16.50
N ASN A 290 4.12 18.09 -15.39
CA ASN A 290 5.42 18.69 -15.06
C ASN A 290 6.50 18.36 -16.11
N LEU A 291 6.52 17.14 -16.66
CA LEU A 291 7.45 16.77 -17.74
C LEU A 291 7.15 17.52 -19.05
N ARG A 292 5.86 17.69 -19.38
CA ARG A 292 5.43 18.49 -20.53
C ARG A 292 5.84 19.95 -20.38
N TYR A 293 5.68 20.51 -19.19
CA TYR A 293 6.15 21.85 -18.86
C TYR A 293 7.64 22.01 -19.14
N LEU A 294 8.48 21.16 -18.55
CA LEU A 294 9.94 21.20 -18.75
C LEU A 294 10.31 21.09 -20.24
N THR A 295 9.63 20.19 -20.97
CA THR A 295 9.83 20.05 -22.43
C THR A 295 9.47 21.35 -23.16
N SER A 296 8.34 21.97 -22.84
CA SER A 296 7.89 23.20 -23.49
C SER A 296 8.78 24.41 -23.20
N VAL A 297 9.32 24.51 -21.98
CA VAL A 297 10.28 25.56 -21.61
C VAL A 297 11.57 25.39 -22.41
N PHE A 298 12.10 24.17 -22.47
CA PHE A 298 13.30 23.87 -23.25
C PHE A 298 13.13 24.17 -24.75
N GLU A 299 11.97 23.83 -25.32
CA GLU A 299 11.66 24.19 -26.71
C GLU A 299 11.54 25.69 -26.92
N ALA A 300 10.91 26.42 -26.00
CA ALA A 300 10.79 27.87 -26.07
C ALA A 300 12.16 28.55 -25.98
N GLU A 301 13.05 28.07 -25.11
CA GLU A 301 14.42 28.55 -24.96
C GLU A 301 15.24 28.34 -26.23
N GLN A 302 15.10 27.16 -26.84
CA GLN A 302 15.76 26.86 -28.11
C GLN A 302 15.26 27.78 -29.24
N ARG A 303 13.96 28.09 -29.27
CA ARG A 303 13.40 29.04 -30.24
C ARG A 303 13.91 30.46 -30.01
N ASP A 304 13.92 30.93 -28.76
CA ASP A 304 14.40 32.26 -28.41
C ASP A 304 15.89 32.43 -28.76
N SER A 305 16.71 31.42 -28.43
CA SER A 305 18.14 31.38 -28.80
C SER A 305 18.36 31.47 -30.32
N ARG A 306 17.52 30.79 -31.12
CA ARG A 306 17.58 30.86 -32.59
C ARG A 306 17.17 32.24 -33.11
N LEU A 307 16.12 32.83 -32.54
CA LEU A 307 15.67 34.17 -32.92
C LEU A 307 16.74 35.22 -32.63
N ARG A 308 17.39 35.17 -31.46
CA ARG A 308 18.52 36.05 -31.14
C ARG A 308 19.67 35.89 -32.12
N ALA A 309 20.05 34.66 -32.43
CA ALA A 309 21.13 34.39 -33.39
C ALA A 309 20.82 34.98 -34.77
N GLN A 310 19.56 34.90 -35.22
CA GLN A 310 19.09 35.52 -36.46
C GLN A 310 19.13 37.05 -36.38
N VAL A 311 18.58 37.66 -35.33
CA VAL A 311 18.59 39.13 -35.15
C VAL A 311 20.03 39.68 -35.14
N ILE A 312 20.95 39.00 -34.45
CA ILE A 312 22.36 39.37 -34.43
C ILE A 312 22.97 39.25 -35.84
N ALA A 313 22.68 38.16 -36.57
CA ALA A 313 23.16 37.98 -37.93
C ALA A 313 22.66 39.09 -38.86
N ASP A 314 21.36 39.42 -38.81
CA ASP A 314 20.73 40.48 -39.60
C ASP A 314 21.32 41.86 -39.26
N MET A 315 21.55 42.15 -37.97
CA MET A 315 22.20 43.39 -37.54
C MET A 315 23.63 43.51 -38.05
N VAL A 316 24.39 42.41 -38.02
CA VAL A 316 25.75 42.38 -38.56
C VAL A 316 25.72 42.60 -40.07
N GLU A 317 24.82 41.93 -40.79
CA GLU A 317 24.64 42.11 -42.23
C GLU A 317 24.30 43.56 -42.58
N GLN A 318 23.32 44.17 -41.90
CA GLN A 318 22.97 45.58 -42.09
C GLN A 318 24.16 46.51 -41.83
N ARG A 319 24.91 46.31 -40.74
CA ARG A 319 26.09 47.14 -40.43
C ARG A 319 27.19 46.99 -41.49
N VAL A 320 27.43 45.77 -41.97
CA VAL A 320 28.38 45.51 -43.06
C VAL A 320 27.92 46.24 -44.33
N GLN A 321 26.63 46.15 -44.67
CA GLN A 321 26.07 46.78 -45.86
C GLN A 321 26.15 48.30 -45.83
N VAL A 322 25.77 48.93 -44.70
CA VAL A 322 25.90 50.39 -44.48
C VAL A 322 27.36 50.83 -44.59
N ARG A 323 28.29 50.07 -44.00
CA ARG A 323 29.72 50.39 -44.07
C ARG A 323 30.25 50.25 -45.50
N LEU A 324 29.83 49.22 -46.23
CA LEU A 324 30.22 49.00 -47.62
C LEU A 324 29.72 50.14 -48.53
N GLN A 325 28.47 50.56 -48.36
CA GLN A 325 27.90 51.71 -49.07
C GLN A 325 28.66 53.01 -48.77
N SER A 326 28.88 53.32 -47.49
CA SER A 326 29.65 54.50 -47.09
C SER A 326 31.08 54.48 -47.65
N THR A 327 31.74 53.32 -47.64
CA THR A 327 33.09 53.19 -48.22
C THR A 327 33.07 53.40 -49.73
N THR A 328 32.06 52.89 -50.42
CA THR A 328 31.89 53.05 -51.88
C THR A 328 31.66 54.53 -52.24
N GLU A 329 30.83 55.23 -51.47
CA GLU A 329 30.59 56.67 -51.64
C GLU A 329 31.85 57.49 -51.38
N ASN A 330 32.60 57.17 -50.31
CA ASN A 330 33.86 57.83 -50.00
C ASN A 330 34.90 57.62 -51.11
N VAL A 331 35.10 56.39 -51.59
CA VAL A 331 36.02 56.10 -52.71
C VAL A 331 35.60 56.86 -53.97
N ARG A 332 34.30 56.91 -54.27
CA ARG A 332 33.77 57.65 -55.42
C ARG A 332 34.04 59.16 -55.32
N ALA A 333 33.90 59.73 -54.13
CA ALA A 333 34.18 61.14 -53.87
C ALA A 333 35.68 61.46 -54.03
N THR A 334 36.56 60.62 -53.49
CA THR A 334 38.02 60.78 -53.64
C THR A 334 38.44 60.69 -55.10
N VAL A 335 38.00 59.66 -55.83
CA VAL A 335 38.31 59.52 -57.27
C VAL A 335 37.83 60.73 -58.08
N LYS A 336 36.65 61.27 -57.74
CA LYS A 336 36.15 62.48 -58.40
C LYS A 336 37.03 63.69 -58.11
N SER A 337 37.41 63.90 -56.85
CA SER A 337 38.32 64.97 -56.45
C SER A 337 39.68 64.86 -57.14
N ASP A 338 40.25 63.66 -57.19
CA ASP A 338 41.53 63.41 -57.86
C ASP A 338 41.44 63.63 -59.37
N MET A 339 40.34 63.26 -60.00
CA MET A 339 40.08 63.55 -61.42
C MET A 339 39.92 65.06 -61.67
N GLU A 340 39.21 65.78 -60.81
CA GLU A 340 39.06 67.24 -60.89
C GLU A 340 40.42 67.94 -60.70
N GLU A 341 41.24 67.50 -59.75
CA GLU A 341 42.60 68.01 -59.56
C GLU A 341 43.51 67.71 -60.75
N TYR A 342 43.45 66.50 -61.29
CA TYR A 342 44.20 66.10 -62.50
C TYR A 342 43.79 66.95 -63.71
N PHE A 343 42.49 67.16 -63.93
CA PHE A 343 41.98 68.02 -65.01
C PHE A 343 42.46 69.47 -64.85
N ASN A 344 42.37 70.02 -63.64
CA ASN A 344 42.83 71.38 -63.35
C ASN A 344 44.35 71.52 -63.60
N ARG A 345 45.15 70.54 -63.19
CA ARG A 345 46.60 70.52 -63.45
C ARG A 345 46.92 70.43 -64.95
N MET A 346 46.18 69.63 -65.71
CA MET A 346 46.34 69.53 -67.17
C MET A 346 46.00 70.85 -67.89
N LEU A 347 44.96 71.55 -67.43
CA LEU A 347 44.53 72.82 -68.02
C LEU A 347 45.45 74.00 -67.62
N SER A 348 46.16 73.91 -66.49
CA SER A 348 47.13 74.93 -66.05
C SER A 348 48.55 74.76 -66.61
N GLY A 349 48.80 73.69 -67.36
CA GLY A 349 50.10 73.37 -67.97
C GLY A 349 50.21 73.65 -69.47
N ILE A 350 49.19 74.28 -70.06
CA ILE A 350 49.17 74.87 -71.42
C ILE A 350 49.18 76.39 -71.25
#